data_AF-A0A966T2E8-F1
#
_entry.id   AF-A0A966T2E8-F1
#
_cell.length_a   1.000
_cell.length_b   1.000
_cell.length_c   1.000
_cell.angle_alpha   90.00
_cell.angle_beta   90.00
_cell.angle_gamma   90.00
#
_symmetry.space_group_name_H-M   'P 1'
#
loop_
_entity.id
_entity.type
_entity.pdbx_description
1 polymer ?
#
loop_
_entity_poly.entity_id
_entity_poly.type
_entity_poly.pdbx_seq_one_letter_code
_entity_poly.pdbx_strand_id
1 'polypeptide(L)'
;YLVKPFQKNDLVPAIELAIARFSETKALAAEVSELTERLEVRKVIDRAKGMLIDAHGLKEADAFAFIQKTAMAKRVSMRAIAESVLKGETVPSS
;
A
#
# COMPACT_ATOMS: atom_id res chain seq x y z
N TYR A 1 17.49 -15.49 24.08
CA TYR A 1 18.50 -16.55 24.32
C TYR A 1 18.23 -17.17 25.67
N LEU A 2 18.59 -18.44 25.90
CA LEU A 2 18.44 -19.13 27.19
C LEU A 2 19.83 -19.53 27.70
N VAL A 3 20.22 -19.05 28.88
CA VAL A 3 21.55 -19.29 29.47
C VAL A 3 21.55 -20.63 30.21
N LYS A 4 22.61 -21.44 30.05
CA LYS A 4 22.75 -22.75 30.71
C LYS A 4 23.39 -22.61 32.10
N PRO A 5 23.10 -23.52 33.06
CA PRO A 5 22.14 -24.62 32.98
C PRO A 5 20.72 -24.14 33.32
N PHE A 6 19.73 -24.57 32.54
CA PHE A 6 18.31 -24.23 32.74
C PHE A 6 17.51 -25.49 33.12
N GLN A 7 16.47 -25.30 33.92
CA GLN A 7 15.52 -26.35 34.30
C GLN A 7 14.29 -26.32 33.39
N LYS A 8 13.49 -27.41 33.37
CA LYS A 8 12.25 -27.46 32.58
C LYS A 8 11.30 -26.28 32.86
N ASN A 9 11.34 -25.74 34.08
CA ASN A 9 10.51 -24.61 34.52
C ASN A 9 10.95 -23.27 33.89
N ASP A 10 12.21 -23.13 33.45
CA ASP A 10 12.73 -21.93 32.80
C ASP A 10 12.39 -21.89 31.29
N LEU A 11 12.00 -23.04 30.73
CA LEU A 11 11.74 -23.19 29.31
C LEU A 11 10.41 -22.54 28.90
N VAL A 12 9.36 -22.68 29.73
CA VAL A 12 8.02 -22.15 29.42
C VAL A 12 8.04 -20.62 29.31
N PRO A 13 8.57 -19.85 30.28
CA PRO A 13 8.64 -18.39 30.17
C PRO A 13 9.52 -17.91 29.00
N ALA A 14 10.60 -18.64 28.70
CA ALA A 14 11.47 -18.32 27.57
C ALA A 14 10.76 -18.50 26.21
N ILE A 15 9.91 -19.54 26.08
CA ILE A 15 9.09 -19.77 24.89
C ILE A 15 8.00 -18.69 24.78
N GLU A 16 7.31 -18.37 25.86
CA GLU A 16 6.28 -17.32 25.88
C GLU A 16 6.85 -15.96 25.47
N LEU A 17 8.01 -15.59 26.02
CA LEU A 17 8.72 -14.38 25.64
C LEU A 17 9.12 -14.38 24.15
N ALA A 18 9.62 -15.52 23.65
CA ALA A 18 9.98 -15.64 22.24
C ALA A 18 8.77 -15.49 21.32
N ILE A 19 7.62 -16.09 21.66
CA ILE A 19 6.36 -15.97 20.92
C ILE A 19 5.85 -14.52 20.92
N ALA A 20 5.89 -13.85 22.07
CA ALA A 20 5.47 -12.45 22.19
C ALA A 20 6.33 -11.54 21.29
N ARG A 21 7.66 -11.70 21.34
CA ARG A 21 8.60 -10.94 20.48
C ARG A 21 8.43 -11.24 19.00
N PHE A 22 8.19 -12.49 18.65
CA PHE A 22 7.91 -12.87 17.26
C PHE A 22 6.62 -12.23 16.76
N SER A 23 5.57 -12.22 17.57
CA SER A 23 4.28 -11.61 17.21
C SER A 23 4.40 -10.09 17.03
N GLU A 24 5.12 -9.42 17.95
CA GLU A 24 5.42 -7.99 17.88
C GLU A 24 6.19 -7.63 16.60
N THR A 25 7.29 -8.34 16.33
CA THR A 25 8.11 -8.11 15.13
C THR A 25 7.35 -8.38 13.84
N LYS A 26 6.49 -9.40 13.81
CA LYS A 26 5.62 -9.69 12.67
C LYS A 26 4.59 -8.58 12.45
N ALA A 27 3.99 -8.04 13.51
CA ALA A 27 3.04 -6.93 13.41
C ALA A 27 3.71 -5.67 12.85
N LEU A 28 4.89 -5.31 13.37
CA LEU A 28 5.66 -4.17 12.88
C LEU A 28 6.07 -4.34 11.40
N ALA A 29 6.51 -5.54 11.00
CA ALA A 29 6.84 -5.82 9.61
C ALA A 29 5.62 -5.66 8.68
N ALA A 30 4.43 -6.09 9.14
CA ALA A 30 3.20 -5.91 8.39
C ALA A 30 2.83 -4.43 8.25
N GLU A 31 2.96 -3.64 9.31
CA GLU A 31 2.70 -2.20 9.29
C GLU A 31 3.65 -1.46 8.32
N VAL A 32 4.95 -1.78 8.35
CA VAL A 32 5.93 -1.23 7.40
C VAL A 32 5.56 -1.59 5.96
N SER A 33 5.14 -2.84 5.70
CA SER A 33 4.71 -3.28 4.38
C SER A 33 3.48 -2.50 3.90
N GLU A 34 2.47 -2.32 4.75
CA GLU A 34 1.25 -1.58 4.42
C GLU A 34 1.53 -0.10 4.14
N LEU A 35 2.37 0.54 4.97
CA LEU A 35 2.80 1.92 4.78
C LEU A 35 3.55 2.09 3.45
N THR A 36 4.44 1.14 3.13
CA THR A 36 5.19 1.13 1.88
C THR A 36 4.24 1.01 0.69
N GLU A 37 3.26 0.11 0.76
CA GLU A 37 2.26 -0.04 -0.29
C GLU A 37 1.42 1.23 -0.49
N ARG A 38 1.00 1.90 0.59
CA ARG A 38 0.28 3.18 0.52
C ARG A 38 1.10 4.27 -0.17
N LEU A 39 2.41 4.34 0.08
CA LEU A 39 3.30 5.28 -0.60
C LEU A 39 3.43 4.98 -2.09
N GLU A 40 3.57 3.71 -2.46
CA GLU A 40 3.63 3.32 -3.88
C GLU A 40 2.32 3.61 -4.62
N VAL A 41 1.17 3.34 -3.99
CA VAL A 41 -0.14 3.72 -4.55
C VAL A 41 -0.21 5.22 -4.81
N ARG A 42 0.25 6.06 -3.86
CA ARG A 42 0.26 7.51 -4.03
C ARG A 42 1.13 7.93 -5.22
N LYS A 43 2.33 7.38 -5.36
CA LYS A 43 3.21 7.66 -6.51
C LYS A 43 2.54 7.31 -7.83
N VAL A 44 1.86 6.16 -7.90
CA VAL A 44 1.16 5.72 -9.12
C VAL A 44 0.03 6.69 -9.48
N ILE A 45 -0.77 7.11 -8.49
CA ILE A 45 -1.86 8.09 -8.70
C ILE A 45 -1.29 9.44 -9.15
N ASP A 46 -0.23 9.94 -8.51
CA ASP A 46 0.37 11.23 -8.86
C ASP A 46 0.95 11.21 -10.29
N ARG A 47 1.59 10.11 -10.71
CA ARG A 47 2.05 9.93 -12.09
C ARG A 47 0.90 9.90 -13.09
N ALA A 48 -0.20 9.21 -12.78
CA ALA A 48 -1.37 9.15 -13.63
C ALA A 48 -2.03 10.54 -13.77
N LYS A 49 -2.12 11.31 -12.68
CA LYS A 49 -2.56 12.72 -12.74
C LYS A 49 -1.68 13.54 -13.67
N GLY A 50 -0.35 13.45 -13.53
CA GLY A 50 0.61 14.14 -14.40
C GLY A 50 0.35 13.85 -15.88
N MET A 51 0.19 12.58 -16.25
CA MET A 51 -0.15 12.20 -17.63
C MET A 51 -1.46 12.81 -18.12
N LEU A 52 -2.50 12.84 -17.27
CA LEU A 52 -3.79 13.44 -17.63
C LEU A 52 -3.69 14.97 -17.80
N ILE A 53 -2.89 15.63 -16.97
CA ILE A 53 -2.61 17.06 -17.08
C ILE A 53 -1.89 17.34 -18.39
N ASP A 54 -0.81 16.61 -18.67
CA ASP A 54 0.05 16.86 -19.84
C ASP A 54 -0.65 16.50 -21.16
N ALA A 55 -1.37 15.38 -21.22
CA ALA A 55 -1.98 14.88 -22.46
C ALA A 55 -3.37 15.46 -22.74
N HIS A 56 -4.12 15.86 -21.70
CA HIS A 56 -5.51 16.31 -21.84
C HIS A 56 -5.75 17.73 -21.28
N GLY A 57 -4.72 18.43 -20.81
CA GLY A 57 -4.83 19.80 -20.32
C GLY A 57 -5.68 19.95 -19.06
N LEU A 58 -5.86 18.87 -18.30
CA LEU A 58 -6.64 18.91 -17.07
C LEU A 58 -5.91 19.68 -15.98
N LYS A 59 -6.67 20.28 -15.05
CA LYS A 59 -6.10 20.72 -13.77
C LYS A 59 -5.91 19.51 -12.86
N GLU A 60 -5.03 19.63 -11.87
CA GLU A 60 -4.76 18.53 -10.94
C GLU A 60 -6.02 18.01 -10.23
N ALA A 61 -6.89 18.92 -9.80
CA ALA A 61 -8.16 18.56 -9.16
C ALA A 61 -9.09 17.76 -10.10
N ASP A 62 -9.13 18.13 -11.39
CA ASP A 62 -9.96 17.46 -12.39
C ASP A 62 -9.38 16.09 -12.76
N ALA A 63 -8.05 15.99 -12.86
CA ALA A 63 -7.36 14.71 -13.08
C ALA A 63 -7.59 13.73 -11.92
N PHE A 64 -7.50 14.19 -10.68
CA PHE A 64 -7.80 13.37 -9.51
C PHE A 64 -9.29 12.95 -9.49
N ALA A 65 -10.20 13.89 -9.73
CA ALA A 65 -11.63 13.61 -9.78
C ALA A 65 -11.98 12.61 -10.89
N PHE A 66 -11.31 12.67 -12.04
CA PHE A 66 -11.46 11.69 -13.12
C PHE A 66 -11.07 10.29 -12.67
N ILE A 67 -9.90 10.12 -12.05
CA ILE A 67 -9.43 8.82 -11.54
C ILE A 67 -10.43 8.28 -10.52
N GLN A 68 -10.85 9.12 -9.56
CA GLN A 68 -11.78 8.73 -8.50
C GLN A 68 -13.15 8.32 -9.06
N LYS A 69 -13.76 9.13 -9.92
CA LYS A 69 -15.08 8.85 -10.52
C LYS A 69 -15.04 7.59 -11.37
N THR A 70 -13.97 7.42 -12.15
CA THR A 70 -13.81 6.22 -13.00
C THR A 70 -13.63 4.96 -12.15
N ALA A 71 -12.90 5.06 -11.03
CA ALA A 71 -12.74 3.94 -10.09
C ALA A 71 -14.08 3.52 -9.49
N MET A 72 -14.90 4.49 -9.08
CA MET A 72 -16.26 4.24 -8.58
C MET A 72 -17.16 3.61 -9.65
N ALA A 73 -17.15 4.14 -10.87
CA ALA A 73 -17.98 3.65 -11.97
C ALA A 73 -17.61 2.20 -12.37
N LYS A 74 -16.30 1.90 -12.43
CA LYS A 74 -15.79 0.56 -12.77
C LYS A 74 -15.73 -0.39 -11.56
N ARG A 75 -16.04 0.08 -10.34
CA ARG A 75 -15.96 -0.66 -9.06
C ARG A 75 -14.59 -1.32 -8.83
N VAL A 76 -13.52 -0.58 -9.12
CA VAL A 76 -12.13 -1.02 -8.91
C VAL A 76 -11.38 0.02 -8.07
N SER A 77 -10.17 -0.32 -7.63
CA SER A 77 -9.34 0.60 -6.86
C SER A 77 -8.85 1.79 -7.69
N MET A 78 -8.59 2.92 -7.03
CA MET A 78 -7.97 4.09 -7.69
C MET A 78 -6.60 3.75 -8.29
N ARG A 79 -5.84 2.84 -7.65
CA ARG A 79 -4.58 2.32 -8.18
C ARG A 79 -4.77 1.66 -9.54
N ALA A 80 -5.76 0.78 -9.67
CA ALA A 80 -6.03 0.09 -10.92
C ALA A 80 -6.40 1.06 -12.06
N ILE A 81 -7.20 2.10 -11.75
CA ILE A 81 -7.49 3.16 -12.72
C ILE A 81 -6.24 3.96 -13.07
N ALA A 82 -5.44 4.36 -12.09
CA ALA A 82 -4.20 5.09 -12.33
C ALA A 82 -3.22 4.27 -13.19
N GLU A 83 -3.09 2.96 -12.97
CA GLU A 83 -2.31 2.08 -13.84
C GLU A 83 -2.90 1.98 -15.25
N SER A 84 -4.22 1.92 -15.39
CA SER A 84 -4.91 1.90 -16.70
C SER A 84 -4.73 3.22 -17.46
N VAL A 85 -4.73 4.36 -16.75
CA VAL A 85 -4.39 5.68 -17.30
C VAL A 85 -2.94 5.67 -17.80
N LEU A 86 -1.99 5.18 -16.99
CA LEU A 86 -0.57 5.09 -17.37
C LEU A 86 -0.32 4.17 -18.57
N LYS A 87 -1.20 3.19 -18.81
CA LYS A 87 -1.19 2.33 -20.01
C LYS A 87 -1.91 2.95 -21.22
N GLY A 88 -2.59 4.09 -21.05
CA GLY A 88 -3.39 4.75 -22.09
C GLY A 88 -4.74 4.07 -22.37
N GLU A 89 -5.16 3.12 -21.55
CA GLU A 89 -6.42 2.37 -21.71
C GLU A 89 -7.64 3.14 -21.18
N THR A 90 -7.42 4.01 -20.20
CA THR A 90 -8.45 4.85 -19.60
C THR A 90 -8.08 6.31 -19.82
N VAL A 91 -8.83 6.99 -20.69
CA VAL A 91 -8.62 8.41 -21.02
C VAL A 91 -9.92 9.20 -20.84
N PRO A 92 -9.86 10.50 -20.52
CA PRO A 92 -11.03 11.36 -20.53
C PRO A 92 -11.61 11.45 -21.94
N SER A 93 -12.94 11.35 -22.05
CA SER A 93 -13.63 11.68 -23.29
C SER A 93 -13.42 13.18 -23.58
N SER A 94 -13.00 13.50 -24.80
CA SER A 94 -12.84 14.87 -25.30
C SER A 94 -14.14 15.68 -25.28
#